data_AF-A0A2T1KFD5-F1
#
_entry.id   AF-A0A2T1KFD5-F1
#
_cell.length_a   1.000
_cell.length_b   1.000
_cell.length_c   1.000
_cell.angle_alpha   90.00
_cell.angle_beta   90.00
_cell.angle_gamma   90.00
#
_symmetry.space_group_name_H-M   'P 1'
#
loop_
_entity.id
_entity.type
_entity.pdbx_description
1 polymer ?
#
loop_
_entity_poly.entity_id
_entity_poly.type
_entity_poly.pdbx_seq_one_letter_code
_entity_poly.pdbx_strand_id
1 'polypeptide(L)'
;MFMRRVMPLSVVATAGFVLAACASNPQNEDFSEFGSYRCGQLEVRVTGSEDSDLVGLEYLNRRVLLKPAVAASGALYVAPGDPDTRFWSKGERGTLTLGGQTFPECLEPGAIETSFRAIGTEPFWSVRIEQHQMTLSRPYDQQVFDNIVLTETLANRHGRVYEAQFNGQSLEFRIAHQLCEDPMAGAQYPAQVRLTLDNDTFTGCGGDRERLFRGAEWVVEDLAGTGIIDRSRITVEFLEGGRVAGRASCNRYTGSYQLTGEVLSFGEQATTRMACAPALMNQEQRFLDLMSEVVDGRIGRRGELLLRTASDETITAFQSDSESR
;
A
#
# COMPACT_ATOMS: atom_id res chain seq x y z
N MET A 1 14.88 -7.25 -87.37
CA MET A 1 14.94 -8.73 -87.38
C MET A 1 15.66 -9.14 -86.10
N PHE A 2 15.16 -9.95 -85.16
CA PHE A 2 13.92 -10.72 -85.04
C PHE A 2 13.56 -10.77 -83.54
N MET A 3 12.29 -10.52 -83.22
CA MET A 3 11.68 -10.85 -81.93
C MET A 3 11.70 -12.36 -81.71
N ARG A 4 11.91 -12.81 -80.46
CA ARG A 4 11.36 -14.09 -79.99
C ARG A 4 10.83 -13.96 -78.57
N ARG A 5 9.51 -13.91 -78.48
CA ARG A 5 8.69 -14.17 -77.29
C ARG A 5 8.76 -15.66 -76.95
N VAL A 6 8.90 -15.99 -75.67
CA VAL A 6 8.49 -17.28 -75.09
C VAL A 6 7.92 -17.02 -73.69
N MET A 7 6.59 -17.08 -73.57
CA MET A 7 5.88 -17.64 -72.39
C MET A 7 5.78 -19.18 -72.61
N PRO A 8 5.42 -20.08 -71.67
CA PRO A 8 4.78 -19.91 -70.34
C PRO A 8 5.30 -20.88 -69.24
N LEU A 9 4.81 -20.75 -68.00
CA LEU A 9 4.02 -21.75 -67.22
C LEU A 9 4.12 -21.43 -65.72
N SER A 10 2.96 -21.11 -65.14
CA SER A 10 2.77 -20.90 -63.71
C SER A 10 2.75 -22.24 -62.97
N VAL A 11 3.59 -22.39 -61.96
CA VAL A 11 3.41 -23.39 -60.89
C VAL A 11 3.10 -22.62 -59.62
N VAL A 12 1.83 -22.66 -59.20
CA VAL A 12 1.42 -22.14 -57.89
C VAL A 12 1.72 -23.23 -56.87
N ALA A 13 2.88 -23.12 -56.19
CA ALA A 13 3.14 -23.90 -54.99
C ALA A 13 2.52 -23.16 -53.80
N THR A 14 1.35 -23.61 -53.34
CA THR A 14 0.79 -23.20 -52.04
C THR A 14 1.67 -23.77 -50.93
N ALA A 15 2.68 -23.03 -50.51
CA ALA A 15 3.37 -23.27 -49.26
C ALA A 15 2.42 -22.89 -48.12
N GLY A 16 1.84 -23.90 -47.47
CA GLY A 16 1.10 -23.70 -46.23
C GLY A 16 2.04 -23.15 -45.17
N PHE A 17 1.92 -21.86 -44.87
CA PHE A 17 2.52 -21.27 -43.68
C PHE A 17 1.75 -21.82 -42.47
N VAL A 18 2.32 -22.83 -41.83
CA VAL A 18 2.00 -23.12 -40.43
C VAL A 18 2.55 -21.94 -39.65
N LEU A 19 1.68 -20.99 -39.30
CA LEU A 19 1.95 -20.07 -38.21
C LEU A 19 2.05 -20.94 -36.95
N ALA A 20 3.27 -21.34 -36.62
CA ALA A 20 3.59 -21.76 -35.27
C ALA A 20 3.23 -20.56 -34.39
N ALA A 21 2.12 -20.67 -33.68
CA ALA A 21 1.87 -19.83 -32.53
C ALA A 21 3.00 -20.12 -31.56
N CYS A 22 4.02 -19.27 -31.57
CA CYS A 22 4.97 -19.19 -30.47
C CYS A 22 4.11 -18.86 -29.25
N ALA A 23 3.85 -19.88 -28.42
CA ALA A 23 3.49 -19.64 -27.04
C ALA A 23 4.62 -18.79 -26.48
N SER A 24 4.32 -17.52 -26.23
CA SER A 24 5.20 -16.62 -25.50
C SER A 24 5.49 -17.29 -24.17
N ASN A 25 6.72 -17.79 -24.03
CA ASN A 25 7.32 -18.10 -22.74
C ASN A 25 7.02 -16.90 -21.82
N PRO A 26 6.63 -17.09 -20.55
CA PRO A 26 6.54 -15.96 -19.65
C PRO A 26 7.93 -15.32 -19.64
N GLN A 27 8.04 -14.13 -20.21
CA GLN A 27 9.27 -13.36 -20.12
C GLN A 27 9.50 -13.19 -18.62
N ASN A 28 10.69 -13.58 -18.15
CA ASN A 28 11.21 -13.05 -16.90
C ASN A 28 11.20 -11.53 -17.09
N GLU A 29 10.13 -10.87 -16.65
CA GLU A 29 10.16 -9.43 -16.49
C GLU A 29 11.17 -9.20 -15.39
N ASP A 30 12.29 -8.58 -15.78
CA ASP A 30 13.29 -8.08 -14.86
C ASP A 30 12.54 -7.21 -13.85
N PHE A 31 12.67 -7.52 -12.56
CA PHE A 31 12.18 -6.63 -11.52
C PHE A 31 12.80 -5.26 -11.74
N SER A 32 12.11 -4.19 -11.34
CA SER A 32 12.72 -2.86 -11.40
C SER A 32 14.05 -2.88 -10.65
N GLU A 33 14.94 -1.93 -10.97
CA GLU A 33 16.24 -1.77 -10.30
C GLU A 33 16.12 -1.79 -8.76
N PHE A 34 14.96 -1.43 -8.22
CA PHE A 34 14.72 -1.36 -6.79
C PHE A 34 14.40 -2.70 -6.14
N GLY A 35 13.71 -3.63 -6.83
CA GLY A 35 13.35 -4.95 -6.29
C GLY A 35 12.72 -4.94 -4.89
N SER A 36 12.23 -3.79 -4.42
CA SER A 36 11.84 -3.52 -3.04
C SER A 36 10.54 -2.73 -3.04
N TYR A 37 9.60 -3.13 -2.18
CA TYR A 37 8.28 -2.54 -2.10
C TYR A 37 7.88 -2.30 -0.64
N ARG A 38 7.03 -1.28 -0.44
CA ARG A 38 6.33 -1.04 0.83
C ARG A 38 4.84 -1.33 0.67
N CYS A 39 4.38 -2.41 1.31
CA CYS A 39 2.99 -2.84 1.35
C CYS A 39 2.35 -2.31 2.65
N GLY A 40 2.14 -0.99 2.73
CA GLY A 40 1.86 -0.30 3.98
C GLY A 40 3.11 -0.19 4.85
N GLN A 41 3.04 -0.69 6.09
CA GLN A 41 4.18 -0.77 7.00
C GLN A 41 5.09 -1.98 6.74
N LEU A 42 4.67 -2.94 5.89
CA LEU A 42 5.49 -4.09 5.55
C LEU A 42 6.49 -3.71 4.45
N GLU A 43 7.79 -3.82 4.74
CA GLU A 43 8.82 -3.80 3.69
C GLU A 43 9.04 -5.21 3.15
N VAL A 44 9.00 -5.33 1.82
CA VAL A 44 9.31 -6.58 1.12
C VAL A 44 10.37 -6.36 0.06
N ARG A 45 11.20 -7.38 -0.15
CA ARG A 45 12.17 -7.41 -1.25
C ARG A 45 11.93 -8.64 -2.10
N VAL A 46 11.98 -8.46 -3.41
CA VAL A 46 11.73 -9.47 -4.40
C VAL A 46 13.02 -9.66 -5.18
N THR A 47 13.60 -10.85 -5.09
CA THR A 47 14.91 -11.18 -5.63
C THR A 47 14.77 -12.30 -6.66
N GLY A 48 15.32 -12.09 -7.86
CA GLY A 48 15.44 -13.17 -8.84
C GLY A 48 16.43 -14.24 -8.38
N SER A 49 16.27 -15.46 -8.91
CA SER A 49 17.25 -16.54 -8.78
C SER A 49 18.03 -16.64 -10.09
N GLU A 50 19.37 -16.63 -10.05
CA GLU A 50 20.20 -16.67 -11.28
C GLU A 50 20.00 -17.98 -12.08
N ASP A 51 19.73 -19.08 -11.39
CA ASP A 51 19.66 -20.43 -11.99
C ASP A 51 18.22 -20.99 -12.12
N SER A 52 17.18 -20.21 -11.82
CA SER A 52 15.79 -20.71 -11.89
C SER A 52 14.77 -19.59 -12.08
N ASP A 53 13.60 -19.93 -12.63
CA ASP A 53 12.47 -18.99 -12.72
C ASP A 53 11.84 -18.69 -11.35
N LEU A 54 12.44 -19.16 -10.25
CA LEU A 54 11.96 -18.87 -8.89
C LEU A 54 12.36 -17.48 -8.47
N VAL A 55 11.48 -16.88 -7.67
CA VAL A 55 11.70 -15.57 -7.09
C VAL A 55 11.67 -15.69 -5.57
N GLY A 56 12.64 -15.09 -4.90
CA GLY A 56 12.68 -14.98 -3.45
C GLY A 56 11.94 -13.74 -2.98
N LEU A 57 10.84 -13.92 -2.25
CA LEU A 57 10.15 -12.87 -1.51
C LEU A 57 10.71 -12.83 -0.08
N GLU A 58 11.39 -11.75 0.26
CA GLU A 58 11.98 -11.49 1.58
C GLU A 58 11.14 -10.48 2.36
N TYR A 59 10.78 -10.80 3.60
CA TYR A 59 10.02 -9.94 4.50
C TYR A 59 10.21 -10.40 5.96
N LEU A 60 10.23 -9.49 6.94
CA LEU A 60 10.34 -9.82 8.38
C LEU A 60 11.42 -10.89 8.70
N ASN A 61 12.60 -10.79 8.08
CA ASN A 61 13.72 -11.76 8.21
C ASN A 61 13.40 -13.18 7.73
N ARG A 62 12.36 -13.36 6.91
CA ARG A 62 12.05 -14.59 6.18
C ARG A 62 12.31 -14.43 4.70
N ARG A 63 12.48 -15.57 4.04
CA ARG A 63 12.47 -15.69 2.58
C ARG A 63 11.55 -16.83 2.16
N VAL A 64 10.61 -16.52 1.28
CA VAL A 64 9.70 -17.49 0.65
C VAL A 64 10.04 -17.58 -0.83
N LEU A 65 10.17 -18.79 -1.35
CA LEU A 65 10.36 -19.00 -2.79
C LEU A 65 8.99 -19.06 -3.48
N LEU A 66 8.82 -18.25 -4.52
CA LEU A 66 7.62 -18.18 -5.33
C LEU A 66 7.91 -18.69 -6.75
N LYS A 67 6.94 -19.36 -7.35
CA LYS A 67 6.96 -19.81 -8.74
C LYS A 67 6.10 -18.91 -9.61
N PRO A 68 6.50 -18.63 -10.86
CA PRO A 68 5.66 -17.88 -11.79
C PRO A 68 4.36 -18.65 -12.06
N ALA A 69 3.28 -17.90 -12.19
CA ALA A 69 1.96 -18.41 -12.51
C ALA A 69 1.33 -17.57 -13.63
N VAL A 70 0.32 -18.14 -14.29
CA VAL A 70 -0.34 -17.49 -15.43
C VAL A 70 -1.14 -16.28 -14.95
N ALA A 71 -0.93 -15.13 -15.59
CA ALA A 71 -1.70 -13.90 -15.38
C ALA A 71 -2.09 -13.28 -16.72
N ALA A 72 -3.23 -12.58 -16.75
CA ALA A 72 -3.68 -11.86 -17.95
C ALA A 72 -2.85 -10.59 -18.23
N SER A 73 -2.25 -9.99 -17.19
CA SER A 73 -1.36 -8.84 -17.28
C SER A 73 -0.50 -8.75 -16.02
N GLY A 74 0.73 -8.24 -16.16
CA GLY A 74 1.72 -8.22 -15.08
C GLY A 74 2.32 -9.60 -14.79
N ALA A 75 3.19 -9.64 -13.79
CA ALA A 75 3.85 -10.86 -13.35
C ALA A 75 3.18 -11.39 -12.07
N LEU A 76 2.75 -12.65 -12.08
CA LEU A 76 2.19 -13.32 -10.91
C LEU A 76 3.13 -14.41 -10.43
N TYR A 77 3.40 -14.44 -9.13
CA TYR A 77 4.18 -15.46 -8.46
C TYR A 77 3.41 -16.04 -7.28
N VAL A 78 3.46 -17.36 -7.10
CA VAL A 78 2.70 -18.11 -6.09
C VAL A 78 3.62 -19.08 -5.37
N ALA A 79 3.46 -19.20 -4.04
CA ALA A 79 4.26 -20.12 -3.25
C ALA A 79 3.92 -21.59 -3.59
N PRO A 80 4.92 -22.46 -3.82
CA PRO A 80 4.67 -23.87 -4.07
C PRO A 80 3.99 -24.54 -2.86
N GLY A 81 2.80 -25.10 -3.07
CA GLY A 81 2.04 -25.78 -2.02
C GLY A 81 1.23 -24.87 -1.09
N ASP A 82 1.30 -23.55 -1.29
CA ASP A 82 0.51 -22.55 -0.56
C ASP A 82 -0.03 -21.49 -1.55
N PRO A 83 -1.21 -21.72 -2.15
CA PRO A 83 -1.78 -20.78 -3.13
C PRO A 83 -2.24 -19.46 -2.51
N ASP A 84 -2.36 -19.40 -1.18
CA ASP A 84 -2.79 -18.22 -0.43
C ASP A 84 -1.62 -17.27 -0.14
N THR A 85 -0.39 -17.67 -0.48
CA THR A 85 0.80 -16.82 -0.49
C THR A 85 1.22 -16.52 -1.93
N ARG A 86 1.06 -15.27 -2.35
CA ARG A 86 1.30 -14.83 -3.72
C ARG A 86 1.70 -13.36 -3.80
N PHE A 87 2.49 -13.03 -4.81
CA PHE A 87 2.88 -11.68 -5.15
C PHE A 87 2.58 -11.44 -6.62
N TRP A 88 1.81 -10.40 -6.91
CA TRP A 88 1.58 -9.92 -8.27
C TRP A 88 2.20 -8.54 -8.41
N SER A 89 2.87 -8.26 -9.52
CA SER A 89 3.44 -6.95 -9.81
C SER A 89 3.16 -6.50 -11.24
N LYS A 90 3.09 -5.18 -11.43
CA LYS A 90 3.01 -4.54 -12.73
C LYS A 90 3.56 -3.11 -12.63
N GLY A 91 4.67 -2.85 -13.32
CA GLY A 91 5.39 -1.58 -13.17
C GLY A 91 5.87 -1.40 -11.73
N GLU A 92 5.71 -0.20 -11.18
CA GLU A 92 6.18 0.17 -9.83
C GLU A 92 5.25 -0.26 -8.68
N ARG A 93 4.27 -1.13 -8.97
CA ARG A 93 3.19 -1.51 -8.05
C ARG A 93 3.04 -3.02 -7.97
N GLY A 94 2.51 -3.49 -6.85
CA GLY A 94 2.15 -4.88 -6.68
C GLY A 94 1.05 -5.13 -5.64
N THR A 95 0.58 -6.36 -5.63
CA THR A 95 -0.38 -6.89 -4.67
C THR A 95 0.26 -8.07 -3.98
N LEU A 96 0.37 -8.00 -2.65
CA LEU A 96 0.88 -9.06 -1.81
C LEU A 96 -0.26 -9.71 -1.03
N THR A 97 -0.33 -11.03 -1.09
CA THR A 97 -1.12 -11.86 -0.19
C THR A 97 -0.20 -12.83 0.53
N LEU A 98 -0.27 -12.90 1.86
CA LEU A 98 0.45 -13.90 2.67
C LEU A 98 -0.58 -14.70 3.46
N GLY A 99 -0.60 -16.03 3.33
CA GLY A 99 -1.54 -16.89 4.06
C GLY A 99 -3.01 -16.45 3.96
N GLY A 100 -3.41 -15.88 2.82
CA GLY A 100 -4.78 -15.43 2.55
C GLY A 100 -5.08 -14.00 2.99
N GLN A 101 -4.15 -13.33 3.66
CA GLN A 101 -4.26 -11.92 4.04
C GLN A 101 -3.69 -11.02 2.96
N THR A 102 -4.52 -10.12 2.42
CA THR A 102 -4.07 -9.10 1.46
C THR A 102 -3.55 -7.86 2.17
N PHE A 103 -2.37 -7.41 1.75
CA PHE A 103 -1.71 -6.21 2.26
C PHE A 103 -2.11 -4.98 1.45
N PRO A 104 -1.92 -3.75 1.98
CA PRO A 104 -2.03 -2.54 1.17
C PRO A 104 -1.16 -2.66 -0.10
N GLU A 105 -1.59 -1.99 -1.17
CA GLU A 105 -0.86 -1.98 -2.45
C GLU A 105 0.64 -1.77 -2.22
N CYS A 106 1.46 -2.68 -2.72
CA CYS A 106 2.90 -2.64 -2.58
C CYS A 106 3.47 -1.60 -3.54
N LEU A 107 4.16 -0.59 -3.03
CA LEU A 107 4.72 0.49 -3.84
C LEU A 107 6.24 0.45 -3.77
N GLU A 108 6.90 0.56 -4.93
CA GLU A 108 8.33 0.82 -4.98
C GLU A 108 8.67 2.19 -4.37
N PRO A 109 9.93 2.43 -3.95
CA PRO A 109 10.34 3.72 -3.44
C PRO A 109 9.92 4.88 -4.35
N GLY A 110 9.13 5.80 -3.81
CA GLY A 110 8.65 6.96 -4.54
C GLY A 110 7.37 6.76 -5.34
N ALA A 111 6.96 5.52 -5.63
CA ALA A 111 5.73 5.23 -6.36
C ALA A 111 4.50 5.66 -5.55
N ILE A 112 3.39 5.90 -6.24
CA ILE A 112 2.10 6.28 -5.64
C ILE A 112 1.03 5.25 -5.95
N GLU A 113 -0.02 5.23 -5.15
CA GLU A 113 -1.17 4.35 -5.31
C GLU A 113 -1.83 4.47 -6.68
N THR A 114 -2.50 3.40 -7.11
CA THR A 114 -3.28 3.40 -8.36
C THR A 114 -4.40 4.45 -8.35
N SER A 115 -5.02 4.70 -7.19
CA SER A 115 -5.96 5.79 -6.94
C SER A 115 -5.39 6.68 -5.84
N PHE A 116 -4.58 7.66 -6.24
CA PHE A 116 -3.98 8.60 -5.31
C PHE A 116 -4.96 9.73 -5.02
N ARG A 117 -5.14 10.08 -3.74
CA ARG A 117 -6.00 11.18 -3.31
C ARG A 117 -5.21 12.16 -2.47
N ALA A 118 -5.52 13.43 -2.63
CA ALA A 118 -4.93 14.50 -1.84
C ALA A 118 -5.95 15.59 -1.51
N ILE A 119 -5.71 16.27 -0.40
CA ILE A 119 -6.53 17.38 0.09
C ILE A 119 -5.62 18.51 0.59
N GLY A 120 -6.12 19.74 0.53
CA GLY A 120 -5.55 20.87 1.26
C GLY A 120 -6.65 21.80 1.75
N THR A 121 -6.31 22.61 2.74
CA THR A 121 -7.30 23.28 3.61
C THR A 121 -7.38 24.79 3.46
N GLU A 122 -6.38 25.43 2.87
CA GLU A 122 -6.34 26.90 2.73
C GLU A 122 -5.86 27.36 1.35
N PRO A 123 -6.77 27.82 0.47
CA PRO A 123 -8.20 27.45 0.42
C PRO A 123 -8.41 25.94 0.26
N PHE A 124 -9.63 25.45 0.49
CA PHE A 124 -9.95 24.04 0.30
C PHE A 124 -9.77 23.59 -1.16
N TRP A 125 -9.07 22.48 -1.34
CA TRP A 125 -8.95 21.79 -2.63
C TRP A 125 -8.80 20.28 -2.42
N SER A 126 -9.15 19.51 -3.44
CA SER A 126 -8.89 18.07 -3.46
C SER A 126 -8.51 17.60 -4.86
N VAL A 127 -7.68 16.58 -4.90
CA VAL A 127 -7.20 15.94 -6.12
C VAL A 127 -7.43 14.44 -6.03
N ARG A 128 -7.85 13.84 -7.13
CA ARG A 128 -7.79 12.40 -7.37
C ARG A 128 -7.00 12.13 -8.63
N ILE A 129 -6.00 11.27 -8.56
CA ILE A 129 -5.19 10.82 -9.69
C ILE A 129 -5.44 9.33 -9.91
N GLU A 130 -5.92 8.99 -11.11
CA GLU A 130 -6.13 7.62 -11.57
C GLU A 130 -5.65 7.51 -13.01
N GLN A 131 -4.81 6.53 -13.32
CA GLN A 131 -4.34 6.28 -14.70
C GLN A 131 -3.74 7.52 -15.42
N HIS A 132 -2.96 8.35 -14.71
CA HIS A 132 -2.39 9.62 -15.19
C HIS A 132 -3.44 10.70 -15.55
N GLN A 133 -4.68 10.53 -15.10
CA GLN A 133 -5.73 11.54 -15.18
C GLN A 133 -5.99 12.11 -13.80
N MET A 134 -6.11 13.43 -13.73
CA MET A 134 -6.44 14.15 -12.50
C MET A 134 -7.86 14.72 -12.57
N THR A 135 -8.60 14.53 -11.48
CA THR A 135 -9.75 15.36 -11.11
C THR A 135 -9.31 16.32 -10.02
N LEU A 136 -9.45 17.62 -10.25
CA LEU A 136 -9.20 18.70 -9.30
C LEU A 136 -10.52 19.36 -8.91
N SER A 137 -10.82 19.41 -7.62
CA SER A 137 -11.96 20.16 -7.08
C SER A 137 -11.47 21.31 -6.20
N ARG A 138 -11.99 22.51 -6.46
CA ARG A 138 -11.76 23.74 -5.69
C ARG A 138 -13.13 24.31 -5.28
N PRO A 139 -13.69 23.87 -4.14
CA PRO A 139 -15.06 24.22 -3.75
C PRO A 139 -15.27 25.71 -3.54
N TYR A 140 -14.26 26.44 -3.05
CA TYR A 140 -14.35 27.90 -2.84
C TYR A 140 -14.63 28.65 -4.14
N ASP A 141 -13.98 28.21 -5.23
CA ASP A 141 -14.13 28.80 -6.55
C ASP A 141 -15.33 28.20 -7.33
N GLN A 142 -16.04 27.25 -6.73
CA GLN A 142 -17.09 26.43 -7.38
C GLN A 142 -16.58 25.72 -8.65
N GLN A 143 -15.32 25.30 -8.64
CA GLN A 143 -14.66 24.71 -9.80
C GLN A 143 -14.40 23.22 -9.59
N VAL A 144 -14.70 22.44 -10.63
CA VAL A 144 -14.29 21.05 -10.76
C VAL A 144 -13.71 20.90 -12.17
N PHE A 145 -12.49 20.38 -12.23
CA PHE A 145 -11.78 20.10 -13.47
C PHE A 145 -11.51 18.61 -13.53
N ASP A 146 -12.05 17.96 -14.55
CA ASP A 146 -11.94 16.51 -14.74
C ASP A 146 -11.06 16.17 -15.95
N ASN A 147 -10.51 14.97 -15.95
CA ASN A 147 -9.71 14.41 -17.04
C ASN A 147 -8.48 15.27 -17.42
N ILE A 148 -7.88 15.96 -16.44
CA ILE A 148 -6.60 16.66 -16.65
C ILE A 148 -5.54 15.58 -16.91
N VAL A 149 -5.00 15.54 -18.13
CA VAL A 149 -3.96 14.58 -18.51
C VAL A 149 -2.63 15.03 -17.93
N LEU A 150 -2.07 14.22 -17.05
CA LEU A 150 -0.80 14.49 -16.40
C LEU A 150 0.36 13.92 -17.21
N THR A 151 1.44 14.71 -17.32
CA THR A 151 2.74 14.25 -17.76
C THR A 151 3.64 14.12 -16.55
N GLU A 152 4.20 12.93 -16.31
CA GLU A 152 5.19 12.74 -15.25
C GLU A 152 6.53 13.32 -15.70
N THR A 153 7.06 14.30 -14.96
CA THR A 153 8.33 14.98 -15.29
C THR A 153 9.47 14.60 -14.36
N LEU A 154 9.17 14.04 -13.18
CA LEU A 154 10.16 13.51 -12.26
C LEU A 154 9.60 12.32 -11.49
N ALA A 155 10.36 11.23 -11.47
CA ALA A 155 10.14 10.06 -10.63
C ALA A 155 11.45 9.61 -9.99
N ASN A 156 11.46 9.54 -8.66
CA ASN A 156 12.59 8.99 -7.90
C ASN A 156 12.10 8.46 -6.54
N ARG A 157 13.00 7.87 -5.76
CA ARG A 157 12.69 7.28 -4.44
C ARG A 157 12.05 8.23 -3.41
N HIS A 158 12.11 9.55 -3.61
CA HIS A 158 11.59 10.56 -2.69
C HIS A 158 10.20 11.08 -3.08
N GLY A 159 9.75 10.86 -4.32
CA GLY A 159 8.56 11.52 -4.81
C GLY A 159 8.29 11.43 -6.30
N ARG A 160 7.24 12.14 -6.70
CA ARG A 160 6.80 12.31 -8.08
C ARG A 160 6.48 13.77 -8.34
N VAL A 161 6.66 14.21 -9.58
CA VAL A 161 6.19 15.50 -10.08
C VAL A 161 5.42 15.27 -11.37
N TYR A 162 4.22 15.84 -11.42
CA TYR A 162 3.35 15.84 -12.58
C TYR A 162 3.16 17.26 -13.07
N GLU A 163 3.12 17.43 -14.39
CA GLU A 163 2.79 18.68 -15.05
C GLU A 163 1.61 18.48 -16.01
N ALA A 164 0.79 19.52 -16.16
CA ALA A 164 -0.30 19.53 -17.12
C ALA A 164 -0.60 20.94 -17.62
N GLN A 165 -1.27 21.00 -18.78
CA GLN A 165 -1.86 22.22 -19.32
C GLN A 165 -3.33 21.94 -19.58
N PHE A 166 -4.23 22.74 -19.02
CA PHE A 166 -5.67 22.57 -19.18
C PHE A 166 -6.35 23.94 -19.10
N ASN A 167 -7.38 24.18 -19.92
CA ASN A 167 -8.14 25.44 -19.92
C ASN A 167 -7.27 26.72 -20.01
N GLY A 168 -6.10 26.65 -20.63
CA GLY A 168 -5.14 27.76 -20.71
C GLY A 168 -4.34 28.03 -19.42
N GLN A 169 -4.46 27.15 -18.42
CA GLN A 169 -3.73 27.17 -17.16
C GLN A 169 -2.64 26.11 -17.15
N SER A 170 -1.55 26.44 -16.45
CA SER A 170 -0.45 25.54 -16.14
C SER A 170 -0.62 24.92 -14.77
N LEU A 171 -0.33 23.63 -14.65
CA LEU A 171 -0.40 22.90 -13.39
C LEU A 171 0.88 22.12 -13.16
N GLU A 172 1.39 22.22 -11.94
CA GLU A 172 2.41 21.35 -11.39
C GLU A 172 1.86 20.71 -10.11
N PHE A 173 2.01 19.39 -9.97
CA PHE A 173 1.62 18.65 -8.77
C PHE A 173 2.81 17.84 -8.27
N ARG A 174 3.32 18.19 -7.09
CA ARG A 174 4.44 17.51 -6.45
C ARG A 174 3.94 16.65 -5.29
N ILE A 175 4.46 15.43 -5.22
CA ILE A 175 4.20 14.47 -4.15
C ILE A 175 5.54 14.12 -3.50
N ALA A 176 5.67 14.33 -2.20
CA ALA A 176 6.83 13.94 -1.41
C ALA A 176 6.43 12.85 -0.42
N HIS A 177 7.21 11.76 -0.38
CA HIS A 177 7.01 10.64 0.54
C HIS A 177 7.50 10.99 1.95
N GLN A 178 6.71 11.82 2.61
CA GLN A 178 6.95 12.29 3.96
C GLN A 178 5.62 12.35 4.69
N LEU A 179 5.61 11.88 5.94
CA LEU A 179 4.44 11.97 6.81
C LEU A 179 3.93 13.42 6.82
N CYS A 180 2.65 13.57 6.53
CA CYS A 180 1.94 14.84 6.49
C CYS A 180 0.86 14.81 7.57
N GLU A 181 0.71 15.90 8.30
CA GLU A 181 -0.39 16.10 9.23
C GLU A 181 -1.23 17.26 8.72
N ASP A 182 -2.52 17.02 8.54
CA ASP A 182 -3.45 18.06 8.12
C ASP A 182 -3.58 19.07 9.27
N PRO A 183 -3.24 20.36 9.09
CA PRO A 183 -3.36 21.35 10.15
C PRO A 183 -4.82 21.63 10.57
N MET A 184 -5.78 21.37 9.67
CA MET A 184 -7.23 21.37 9.91
C MET A 184 -7.64 20.39 11.01
N ALA A 185 -7.18 19.18 10.78
CA ALA A 185 -7.78 17.96 11.24
C ALA A 185 -6.86 17.22 12.25
N GLY A 186 -5.56 17.44 12.16
CA GLY A 186 -4.56 16.62 12.82
C GLY A 186 -4.48 15.20 12.26
N ALA A 187 -5.23 14.87 11.19
CA ALA A 187 -5.16 13.59 10.51
C ALA A 187 -3.80 13.41 9.82
N GLN A 188 -3.17 12.26 10.01
CA GLN A 188 -1.93 11.92 9.32
C GLN A 188 -2.16 11.22 7.98
N TYR A 189 -1.29 11.50 7.02
CA TYR A 189 -1.23 10.96 5.66
C TYR A 189 0.21 10.59 5.29
N PRO A 190 0.42 9.60 4.40
CA PRO A 190 1.77 9.13 4.06
C PRO A 190 2.58 10.11 3.21
N ALA A 191 1.94 11.08 2.55
CA ALA A 191 2.62 12.03 1.66
C ALA A 191 2.24 13.49 1.91
N GLN A 192 3.23 14.36 1.76
CA GLN A 192 3.03 15.80 1.61
C GLN A 192 2.87 16.11 0.13
N VAL A 193 1.99 17.06 -0.19
CA VAL A 193 1.73 17.45 -1.58
C VAL A 193 1.76 18.95 -1.76
N ARG A 194 2.08 19.36 -2.99
CA ARG A 194 2.04 20.75 -3.43
C ARG A 194 1.39 20.82 -4.80
N LEU A 195 0.33 21.61 -4.91
CA LEU A 195 -0.33 21.95 -6.16
C LEU A 195 0.05 23.39 -6.51
N THR A 196 0.63 23.60 -7.68
CA THR A 196 0.89 24.94 -8.23
C THR A 196 0.04 25.11 -9.47
N LEU A 197 -0.83 26.12 -9.46
CA LEU A 197 -1.68 26.53 -10.58
C LEU A 197 -1.24 27.91 -11.03
N ASP A 198 -0.68 27.99 -12.23
CA ASP A 198 -0.02 29.19 -12.74
C ASP A 198 1.07 29.70 -11.76
N ASN A 199 0.78 30.71 -10.95
CA ASN A 199 1.71 31.22 -9.93
C ASN A 199 1.27 30.91 -8.49
N ASP A 200 0.05 30.42 -8.29
CA ASP A 200 -0.50 30.16 -6.97
C ASP A 200 -0.12 28.76 -6.50
N THR A 201 0.39 28.66 -5.28
CA THR A 201 0.84 27.39 -4.70
C THR A 201 0.03 27.04 -3.46
N PHE A 202 -0.47 25.81 -3.44
CA PHE A 202 -1.29 25.25 -2.39
C PHE A 202 -0.60 24.01 -1.81
N THR A 203 -0.57 23.92 -0.49
CA THR A 203 -0.01 22.76 0.22
C THR A 203 -1.11 21.85 0.74
N GLY A 204 -0.81 20.57 0.89
CA GLY A 204 -1.76 19.60 1.39
C GLY A 204 -1.13 18.28 1.77
N CYS A 205 -1.98 17.32 2.09
CA CYS A 205 -1.62 15.94 2.43
C CYS A 205 -2.28 14.96 1.45
N GLY A 206 -1.66 13.80 1.23
CA GLY A 206 -2.19 12.80 0.31
C GLY A 206 -1.71 11.38 0.52
N GLY A 207 -2.31 10.47 -0.25
CA GLY A 207 -2.15 9.02 -0.16
C GLY A 207 -3.20 8.37 0.73
N ASP A 208 -3.26 7.04 0.66
CA ASP A 208 -4.14 6.26 1.52
C ASP A 208 -3.63 6.31 2.98
N ARG A 209 -4.53 6.50 3.94
CA ARG A 209 -4.16 6.58 5.35
C ARG A 209 -4.07 5.21 6.01
N GLU A 210 -4.79 4.20 5.50
CA GLU A 210 -4.78 2.88 6.12
C GLU A 210 -3.38 2.26 6.14
N ARG A 211 -2.58 2.53 5.11
CA ARG A 211 -1.18 2.09 4.99
C ARG A 211 -0.25 2.67 6.06
N LEU A 212 -0.64 3.70 6.81
CA LEU A 212 0.10 4.11 8.02
C LEU A 212 0.03 3.06 9.12
N PHE A 213 -1.06 2.27 9.17
CA PHE A 213 -1.35 1.33 10.25
C PHE A 213 -1.29 -0.14 9.80
N ARG A 214 -1.68 -0.43 8.55
CA ARG A 214 -1.73 -1.77 7.97
C ARG A 214 -0.36 -2.24 7.50
N GLY A 215 -0.15 -3.55 7.52
CA GLY A 215 1.12 -4.19 7.11
C GLY A 215 2.13 -4.33 8.24
N ALA A 216 1.73 -4.14 9.49
CA ALA A 216 2.56 -4.39 10.66
C ALA A 216 1.75 -5.12 11.74
N GLU A 217 2.46 -5.96 12.49
CA GLU A 217 2.03 -6.36 13.83
C GLU A 217 2.61 -5.35 14.82
N TRP A 218 1.74 -4.57 15.46
CA TRP A 218 2.12 -3.58 16.45
C TRP A 218 2.18 -4.22 17.83
N VAL A 219 3.36 -4.29 18.43
CA VAL A 219 3.57 -4.83 19.78
C VAL A 219 3.48 -3.70 20.79
N VAL A 220 2.51 -3.79 21.70
CA VAL A 220 2.30 -2.77 22.73
C VAL A 220 3.41 -2.88 23.78
N GLU A 221 4.03 -1.75 24.10
CA GLU A 221 5.05 -1.64 25.15
C GLU A 221 4.56 -0.83 26.35
N ASP A 222 3.58 0.05 26.16
CA ASP A 222 3.00 0.86 27.22
C ASP A 222 1.48 0.95 27.12
N LEU A 223 0.83 0.75 28.27
CA LEU A 223 -0.60 0.95 28.48
C LEU A 223 -0.80 2.12 29.46
N ALA A 224 -1.11 3.30 28.91
CA ALA A 224 -1.43 4.50 29.68
C ALA A 224 -0.40 4.81 30.78
N GLY A 225 0.89 4.79 30.41
CA GLY A 225 2.02 5.15 31.27
C GLY A 225 2.40 4.11 32.33
N THR A 226 1.83 2.90 32.28
CA THR A 226 2.08 1.86 33.29
C THR A 226 2.92 0.68 32.78
N GLY A 227 3.34 0.71 31.51
CA GLY A 227 4.03 -0.40 30.87
C GLY A 227 3.14 -1.63 30.68
N ILE A 228 3.79 -2.77 30.43
CA ILE A 228 3.18 -4.10 30.38
C ILE A 228 3.92 -5.06 31.31
N ILE A 229 3.24 -6.13 31.74
CA ILE A 229 3.83 -7.20 32.54
C ILE A 229 4.94 -7.90 31.73
N ASP A 230 6.09 -8.12 32.36
CA ASP A 230 7.22 -8.83 31.77
C ASP A 230 6.81 -10.17 31.13
N ARG A 231 7.31 -10.41 29.92
CA ARG A 231 7.03 -11.63 29.12
C ARG A 231 5.55 -11.84 28.76
N SER A 232 4.67 -10.88 29.05
CA SER A 232 3.37 -10.81 28.38
C SER A 232 3.54 -10.23 26.96
N ARG A 233 2.57 -10.46 26.08
CA ARG A 233 2.58 -9.90 24.73
C ARG A 233 1.20 -9.42 24.36
N ILE A 234 1.10 -8.14 24.04
CA ILE A 234 -0.11 -7.52 23.50
C ILE A 234 0.21 -7.05 22.09
N THR A 235 -0.66 -7.36 21.13
CA THR A 235 -0.50 -6.95 19.74
C THR A 235 -1.76 -6.37 19.13
N VAL A 236 -1.57 -5.47 18.17
CA VAL A 236 -2.61 -4.89 17.34
C VAL A 236 -2.23 -5.10 15.88
N GLU A 237 -3.11 -5.70 15.09
CA GLU A 237 -2.96 -5.88 13.65
C GLU A 237 -4.16 -5.29 12.94
N PHE A 238 -3.91 -4.33 12.04
CA PHE A 238 -4.93 -3.75 11.17
C PHE A 238 -5.01 -4.59 9.88
N LEU A 239 -6.18 -5.19 9.67
CA LEU A 239 -6.46 -6.12 8.59
C LEU A 239 -7.39 -5.49 7.54
N GLU A 240 -7.42 -6.09 6.36
CA GLU A 240 -8.33 -5.68 5.29
C GLU A 240 -9.81 -5.72 5.73
N GLY A 241 -10.57 -4.74 5.24
CA GLY A 241 -12.01 -4.64 5.47
C GLY A 241 -12.38 -4.04 6.83
N GLY A 242 -11.51 -3.20 7.40
CA GLY A 242 -11.77 -2.55 8.68
C GLY A 242 -11.80 -3.54 9.86
N ARG A 243 -10.96 -4.58 9.81
CA ARG A 243 -10.87 -5.60 10.87
C ARG A 243 -9.61 -5.37 11.69
N VAL A 244 -9.71 -5.56 13.00
CA VAL A 244 -8.55 -5.59 13.90
C VAL A 244 -8.45 -6.96 14.54
N ALA A 245 -7.23 -7.45 14.73
CA ALA A 245 -6.98 -8.67 15.47
C ALA A 245 -5.69 -8.54 16.28
N GLY A 246 -5.49 -9.46 17.20
CA GLY A 246 -4.21 -9.55 17.91
C GLY A 246 -4.30 -10.40 19.17
N ARG A 247 -3.32 -10.21 20.04
CA ARG A 247 -3.29 -10.79 21.38
C ARG A 247 -3.54 -9.70 22.42
N ALA A 248 -4.46 -9.92 23.33
CA ALA A 248 -4.78 -9.01 24.43
C ALA A 248 -4.13 -9.52 25.73
N SER A 249 -2.83 -9.82 25.73
CA SER A 249 -2.12 -10.46 26.85
C SER A 249 -2.42 -11.96 27.02
N CYS A 250 -3.56 -12.35 27.60
CA CYS A 250 -3.88 -13.76 27.82
C CYS A 250 -4.49 -14.37 26.55
N ASN A 251 -5.55 -13.75 26.04
CA ASN A 251 -6.41 -14.21 24.98
C ASN A 251 -6.08 -13.59 23.63
N ARG A 252 -6.52 -14.27 22.57
CA ARG A 252 -6.62 -13.64 21.25
C ARG A 252 -7.92 -12.84 21.19
N TYR A 253 -7.89 -11.75 20.44
CA TYR A 253 -9.07 -10.93 20.19
C TYR A 253 -9.22 -10.60 18.70
N THR A 254 -10.45 -10.29 18.33
CA THR A 254 -10.83 -9.78 17.01
C THR A 254 -11.88 -8.70 17.18
N GLY A 255 -11.91 -7.73 16.29
CA GLY A 255 -12.93 -6.69 16.25
C GLY A 255 -12.92 -5.97 14.92
N SER A 256 -13.54 -4.79 14.89
CA SER A 256 -13.49 -3.87 13.76
C SER A 256 -12.80 -2.58 14.15
N TYR A 257 -12.28 -1.87 13.14
CA TYR A 257 -11.83 -0.49 13.27
C TYR A 257 -12.43 0.36 12.14
N GLN A 258 -12.53 1.66 12.37
CA GLN A 258 -12.93 2.64 11.38
C GLN A 258 -11.93 3.79 11.36
N LEU A 259 -11.59 4.24 10.16
CA LEU A 259 -10.73 5.40 9.95
C LEU A 259 -11.53 6.44 9.13
N THR A 260 -12.18 7.37 9.83
CA THR A 260 -13.08 8.36 9.21
C THR A 260 -12.62 9.77 9.53
N GLY A 261 -12.31 10.56 8.50
CA GLY A 261 -11.83 11.93 8.70
C GLY A 261 -10.53 11.92 9.49
N GLU A 262 -10.59 12.24 10.77
CA GLU A 262 -9.45 12.21 11.70
C GLU A 262 -9.45 11.00 12.62
N VAL A 263 -10.64 10.47 12.87
CA VAL A 263 -10.92 9.54 13.96
C VAL A 263 -10.50 8.14 13.52
N LEU A 264 -9.63 7.54 14.31
CA LEU A 264 -9.47 6.10 14.37
C LEU A 264 -10.24 5.60 15.59
N SER A 265 -11.18 4.69 15.39
CA SER A 265 -11.95 4.08 16.48
C SER A 265 -12.08 2.58 16.27
N PHE A 266 -12.37 1.87 17.37
CA PHE A 266 -12.57 0.43 17.37
C PHE A 266 -14.02 0.08 17.75
N GLY A 267 -14.57 -0.94 17.11
CA GLY A 267 -15.85 -1.53 17.49
C GLY A 267 -15.71 -2.55 18.61
N GLU A 268 -16.81 -3.24 18.92
CA GLU A 268 -16.82 -4.32 19.91
C GLU A 268 -15.79 -5.40 19.59
N GLN A 269 -15.05 -5.83 20.61
CA GLN A 269 -14.05 -6.89 20.49
C GLN A 269 -14.58 -8.21 21.04
N ALA A 270 -14.35 -9.29 20.29
CA ALA A 270 -14.58 -10.66 20.73
C ALA A 270 -13.25 -11.28 21.17
N THR A 271 -13.26 -12.03 22.27
CA THR A 271 -12.07 -12.68 22.83
C THR A 271 -12.25 -14.18 22.98
N THR A 272 -11.14 -14.91 22.98
CA THR A 272 -11.12 -16.30 23.46
C THR A 272 -11.28 -16.36 24.98
N ARG A 273 -11.50 -17.55 25.55
CA ARG A 273 -11.72 -17.75 27.00
C ARG A 273 -10.68 -18.67 27.63
N MET A 274 -9.39 -18.39 27.41
CA MET A 274 -8.30 -19.04 28.13
C MET A 274 -8.21 -18.48 29.55
N ALA A 275 -7.85 -19.35 30.50
CA ALA A 275 -7.60 -18.94 31.87
C ALA A 275 -6.10 -18.74 32.08
N CYS A 276 -5.69 -17.51 32.37
CA CYS A 276 -4.33 -17.16 32.76
C CYS A 276 -4.27 -16.73 34.24
N ALA A 277 -3.07 -16.37 34.71
CA ALA A 277 -2.91 -15.75 36.01
C ALA A 277 -3.74 -14.45 36.12
N PRO A 278 -4.29 -14.10 37.30
CA PRO A 278 -5.14 -12.93 37.47
C PRO A 278 -4.53 -11.61 36.97
N ALA A 279 -3.22 -11.43 37.13
CA ALA A 279 -2.52 -10.23 36.64
C ALA A 279 -2.60 -10.07 35.11
N LEU A 280 -2.47 -11.17 34.36
CA LEU A 280 -2.57 -11.15 32.89
C LEU A 280 -4.00 -10.89 32.42
N MET A 281 -4.98 -11.44 33.13
CA MET A 281 -6.41 -11.20 32.87
C MET A 281 -6.79 -9.74 33.15
N ASN A 282 -6.28 -9.14 34.23
CA ASN A 282 -6.53 -7.73 34.52
C ASN A 282 -5.89 -6.79 33.48
N GLN A 283 -4.67 -7.11 33.02
CA GLN A 283 -4.02 -6.37 31.93
C GLN A 283 -4.79 -6.51 30.61
N GLU A 284 -5.28 -7.72 30.30
CA GLU A 284 -6.16 -7.96 29.15
C GLU A 284 -7.39 -7.05 29.17
N GLN A 285 -8.12 -7.04 30.29
CA GLN A 285 -9.33 -6.23 30.44
C GLN A 285 -9.01 -4.75 30.24
N ARG A 286 -7.95 -4.25 30.90
CA ARG A 286 -7.54 -2.85 30.77
C ARG A 286 -7.20 -2.47 29.33
N PHE A 287 -6.50 -3.34 28.60
CA PHE A 287 -6.19 -3.09 27.19
C PHE A 287 -7.46 -3.02 26.34
N LEU A 288 -8.41 -3.94 26.53
CA LEU A 288 -9.67 -3.96 25.77
C LEU A 288 -10.56 -2.74 26.09
N ASP A 289 -10.58 -2.30 27.36
CA ASP A 289 -11.29 -1.09 27.79
C ASP A 289 -10.69 0.14 27.09
N LEU A 290 -9.36 0.32 27.17
CA LEU A 290 -8.67 1.43 26.49
C LEU A 290 -8.90 1.41 24.97
N MET A 291 -8.83 0.24 24.33
CA MET A 291 -9.09 0.10 22.89
C MET A 291 -10.49 0.59 22.50
N SER A 292 -11.48 0.40 23.36
CA SER A 292 -12.87 0.84 23.12
C SER A 292 -13.06 2.35 23.28
N GLU A 293 -12.11 3.04 23.92
CA GLU A 293 -12.13 4.48 24.14
C GLU A 293 -11.24 5.26 23.16
N VAL A 294 -10.52 4.58 22.26
CA VAL A 294 -9.65 5.23 21.27
C VAL A 294 -10.46 6.10 20.31
N VAL A 295 -9.99 7.33 20.13
CA VAL A 295 -10.56 8.32 19.21
C VAL A 295 -9.53 8.87 18.21
N ASP A 296 -8.24 8.57 18.41
CA ASP A 296 -7.16 9.05 17.55
C ASP A 296 -6.04 8.00 17.43
N GLY A 297 -5.47 7.92 16.22
CA GLY A 297 -4.43 6.99 15.87
C GLY A 297 -3.34 7.69 15.06
N ARG A 298 -2.09 7.58 15.50
CA ARG A 298 -0.95 8.29 14.90
C ARG A 298 0.30 7.44 14.85
N ILE A 299 1.17 7.79 13.92
CA ILE A 299 2.56 7.37 13.87
C ILE A 299 3.42 8.47 14.47
N GLY A 300 4.13 8.12 15.55
CA GLY A 300 5.08 8.98 16.24
C GLY A 300 6.39 9.15 15.49
N ARG A 301 7.25 10.03 16.01
CA ARG A 301 8.53 10.40 15.36
C ARG A 301 9.54 9.27 15.30
N ARG A 302 9.40 8.24 16.14
CA ARG A 302 10.27 7.05 16.18
C ARG A 302 9.64 5.88 15.43
N GLY A 303 8.50 6.09 14.77
CA GLY A 303 7.74 5.04 14.10
C GLY A 303 6.83 4.25 15.02
N GLU A 304 6.57 4.72 16.25
CA GLU A 304 5.61 4.10 17.16
C GLU A 304 4.16 4.36 16.72
N LEU A 305 3.29 3.38 16.88
CA LEU A 305 1.86 3.57 16.87
C LEU A 305 1.42 4.15 18.21
N LEU A 306 0.68 5.25 18.16
CA LEU A 306 0.04 5.90 19.30
C LEU A 306 -1.47 5.83 19.10
N LEU A 307 -2.16 5.16 20.02
CA LEU A 307 -3.62 5.15 20.08
C LEU A 307 -4.05 5.94 21.31
N ARG A 308 -4.71 7.08 21.09
CA ARG A 308 -5.14 7.99 22.16
C ARG A 308 -6.63 7.86 22.41
N THR A 309 -7.00 7.74 23.68
CA THR A 309 -8.39 7.69 24.14
C THR A 309 -9.01 9.07 24.26
N ALA A 310 -10.33 9.13 24.44
CA ALA A 310 -11.04 10.37 24.76
C ALA A 310 -10.61 10.98 26.11
N SER A 311 -10.05 10.18 27.02
CA SER A 311 -9.52 10.58 28.33
C SER A 311 -8.05 11.07 28.30
N ASP A 312 -7.44 11.17 27.12
CA ASP A 312 -6.02 11.51 26.91
C ASP A 312 -5.03 10.41 27.40
N GLU A 313 -5.52 9.20 27.66
CA GLU A 313 -4.68 8.03 27.87
C GLU A 313 -4.16 7.51 26.53
N THR A 314 -2.95 6.95 26.52
CA THR A 314 -2.29 6.50 25.28
C THR A 314 -1.80 5.06 25.39
N ILE A 315 -2.10 4.27 24.37
CA ILE A 315 -1.44 2.99 24.11
C ILE A 315 -0.28 3.25 23.15
N THR A 316 0.92 2.83 23.51
CA THR A 316 2.12 2.95 22.66
C THR A 316 2.56 1.57 22.19
N ALA A 317 2.74 1.41 20.88
CA ALA A 317 3.18 0.17 20.27
C ALA A 317 4.24 0.38 19.19
N PHE A 318 5.06 -0.62 18.94
CA PHE A 318 6.11 -0.61 17.91
C PHE A 318 5.91 -1.75 16.94
N GLN A 319 6.36 -1.57 15.71
CA GLN A 319 6.33 -2.64 14.71
C GLN A 319 7.18 -3.83 15.18
N SER A 320 6.64 -5.04 15.03
CA SER A 320 7.37 -6.27 15.24
C SER A 320 8.39 -6.50 14.13
N ASP A 321 9.65 -6.79 14.48
CA ASP A 321 10.71 -7.15 13.54
C ASP A 321 10.66 -8.62 13.08
N SER A 322 9.67 -9.37 13.56
CA SER A 322 9.47 -10.80 13.26
C SER A 322 7.99 -11.17 13.27
N GLU A 323 7.59 -12.18 12.50
CA GLU A 323 6.25 -12.77 12.64
C GLU A 323 6.03 -13.35 14.05
N SER A 324 4.79 -13.26 14.53
CA SER A 324 4.37 -13.97 15.74
C SER A 324 4.50 -15.49 15.53
N ARG A 325 5.24 -16.14 16.44
CA ARG A 325 5.29 -17.62 16.53
C ARG A 325 4.09 -18.17 17.29
#